data_AF-A0A4P7F773-F1
#
_entry.id   AF-A0A4P7F773-F1
#
_cell.length_a   1.000
_cell.length_b   1.000
_cell.length_c   1.000
_cell.angle_alpha   90.00
_cell.angle_beta   90.00
_cell.angle_gamma   90.00
#
_symmetry.space_group_name_H-M   'P 1'
#
loop_
_entity.id
_entity.type
_entity.pdbx_description
1 polymer ?
#
loop_
_entity_poly.entity_id
_entity_poly.type
_entity_poly.pdbx_seq_one_letter_code
_entity_poly.pdbx_strand_id
1 'polypeptide(L)'
;MKVIASSIRKGNIIERDDGQLYVVLTAESFHPGKGTPTTQIDMRRLSDGVKTTDRYKTTEQVERAYVEDANFSYLYQDADGYTFMNSDSYDQIIVPAEVIGDQSVYLQEGMNCVLSIFNGVAVGIQLPARVTLEVVETEPAMKGQTASSSYKPAKLSNGARVMVPPHISPGTRIIVQTEDGSYVERAKD
;
A
#
# COMPACT_ATOMS: atom_id res chain seq x y z
N MET A 1 -17.42 14.50 7.12
CA MET A 1 -16.64 15.52 7.86
C MET A 1 -15.82 16.27 6.85
N LYS A 2 -15.90 17.60 6.85
CA LYS A 2 -15.13 18.43 5.92
C LYS A 2 -13.66 18.50 6.33
N VAL A 3 -12.78 18.22 5.37
CA VAL A 3 -11.32 18.38 5.49
C VAL A 3 -10.78 19.08 4.27
N ILE A 4 -9.64 19.75 4.39
CA ILE A 4 -8.99 20.39 3.22
C ILE A 4 -8.43 19.33 2.27
N ALA A 5 -8.50 19.56 0.97
CA ALA A 5 -8.06 18.62 -0.06
C ALA A 5 -6.61 18.15 0.14
N SER A 6 -5.71 19.06 0.54
CA SER A 6 -4.30 18.72 0.82
C SER A 6 -4.08 17.78 2.02
N SER A 7 -5.10 17.56 2.85
CA SER A 7 -5.05 16.60 3.98
C SER A 7 -5.51 15.19 3.60
N ILE A 8 -6.09 15.01 2.41
CA ILE A 8 -6.53 13.71 1.93
C ILE A 8 -5.32 12.79 1.72
N ARG A 9 -5.48 11.52 2.07
CA ARG A 9 -4.46 10.47 1.91
C ARG A 9 -5.06 9.26 1.23
N LYS A 10 -4.20 8.42 0.64
CA LYS A 10 -4.57 7.08 0.15
C LYS A 10 -5.36 6.32 1.23
N GLY A 11 -6.41 5.62 0.83
CA GLY A 11 -7.29 4.86 1.72
C GLY A 11 -8.42 5.68 2.37
N ASN A 12 -8.37 7.02 2.33
CA ASN A 12 -9.52 7.82 2.78
C ASN A 12 -10.73 7.57 1.89
N ILE A 13 -11.93 7.56 2.48
CA ILE A 13 -13.19 7.60 1.72
C ILE A 13 -13.65 9.04 1.64
N ILE A 14 -13.96 9.49 0.43
CA ILE A 14 -14.59 10.78 0.19
C ILE A 14 -16.00 10.60 -0.40
N GLU A 15 -16.90 11.49 -0.03
CA GLU A 15 -18.22 11.64 -0.64
C GLU A 15 -18.15 12.80 -1.63
N ARG A 16 -18.58 12.56 -2.87
CA ARG A 16 -18.65 13.60 -3.90
C ARG A 16 -20.06 14.22 -3.95
N ASP A 17 -20.19 15.29 -4.72
CA ASP A 17 -21.47 16.00 -4.90
C ASP A 17 -22.59 15.14 -5.52
N ASP A 18 -22.23 14.02 -6.16
CA ASP A 18 -23.16 13.01 -6.67
C ASP A 18 -23.72 12.08 -5.56
N GLY A 19 -23.30 12.26 -4.31
CA GLY A 19 -23.67 11.45 -3.15
C GLY A 19 -23.00 10.07 -3.13
N GLN A 20 -22.03 9.83 -4.01
CA GLN A 20 -21.35 8.54 -4.10
C GLN A 20 -20.03 8.58 -3.32
N LEU A 21 -19.64 7.40 -2.83
CA LEU A 21 -18.45 7.21 -2.03
C LEU A 21 -17.31 6.66 -2.88
N TYR A 22 -16.13 7.21 -2.66
CA TYR A 22 -14.93 6.88 -3.40
C TYR A 22 -13.78 6.62 -2.44
N VAL A 23 -13.06 5.52 -2.65
CA VAL A 23 -11.78 5.30 -1.98
C VAL A 23 -10.67 6.01 -2.75
N VAL A 24 -9.85 6.77 -2.02
CA VAL A 24 -8.70 7.48 -2.56
C VAL A 24 -7.57 6.48 -2.86
N LEU A 25 -7.14 6.43 -4.11
CA LEU A 25 -6.01 5.61 -4.56
C LEU A 25 -4.69 6.37 -4.42
N THR A 26 -4.68 7.64 -4.82
CA THR A 26 -3.54 8.57 -4.72
C THR A 26 -4.04 9.98 -4.42
N ALA A 27 -3.21 10.77 -3.74
CA ALA A 27 -3.48 12.17 -3.49
C ALA A 27 -2.18 12.96 -3.54
N GLU A 28 -2.01 13.79 -4.57
CA GLU A 28 -0.78 14.52 -4.83
C GLU A 28 -1.05 16.03 -4.81
N SER A 29 -0.30 16.75 -3.97
CA SER A 29 -0.43 18.22 -3.86
C SER A 29 0.70 18.94 -4.56
N PHE A 30 0.36 19.78 -5.53
CA PHE A 30 1.29 20.58 -6.32
C PHE A 30 1.22 22.06 -5.92
N HIS A 31 2.39 22.64 -5.62
CA HIS A 31 2.56 24.03 -5.19
C HIS A 31 3.45 24.79 -6.18
N PRO A 32 2.90 25.39 -7.24
CA PRO A 32 3.71 26.09 -8.23
C PRO A 32 4.23 27.42 -7.67
N GLY A 33 5.43 27.83 -8.11
CA GLY A 33 5.99 29.15 -7.77
C GLY A 33 5.14 30.34 -8.26
N LYS A 34 4.30 30.12 -9.29
CA LYS A 34 3.21 31.01 -9.72
C LYS A 34 1.98 30.18 -10.07
N GLY A 35 0.83 30.49 -9.49
CA GLY A 35 -0.43 29.79 -9.74
C GLY A 35 -1.10 29.33 -8.44
N THR A 36 -2.29 28.73 -8.57
CA THR A 36 -3.04 28.22 -7.41
C THR A 36 -2.54 26.83 -7.04
N PRO A 37 -2.13 26.58 -5.78
CA PRO A 37 -1.84 25.24 -5.30
C PRO A 37 -3.03 24.31 -5.49
N THR A 38 -2.78 23.13 -6.05
CA THR A 38 -3.82 22.18 -6.46
C THR A 38 -3.49 20.79 -5.91
N THR A 39 -4.49 20.07 -5.43
CA THR A 39 -4.39 18.65 -5.09
C THR A 39 -5.12 17.83 -6.13
N GLN A 40 -4.42 16.91 -6.78
CA GLN A 40 -5.01 15.89 -7.66
C GLN A 40 -5.28 14.64 -6.83
N ILE A 41 -6.49 14.10 -6.93
CA ILE A 41 -6.93 12.91 -6.21
C ILE A 41 -7.44 11.90 -7.23
N ASP A 42 -6.73 10.78 -7.38
CA ASP A 42 -7.24 9.64 -8.13
C ASP A 42 -7.97 8.70 -7.18
N MET A 43 -9.16 8.29 -7.56
CA MET A 43 -10.08 7.58 -6.65
C MET A 43 -10.88 6.52 -7.41
N ARG A 44 -11.44 5.58 -6.67
CA ARG A 44 -12.29 4.50 -7.18
C ARG A 44 -13.63 4.52 -6.48
N ARG A 45 -14.72 4.53 -7.24
CA ARG A 45 -16.08 4.47 -6.70
C ARG A 45 -16.32 3.14 -6.02
N LEU A 46 -16.88 3.16 -4.81
CA LEU A 46 -17.11 1.94 -4.03
C LEU A 46 -18.24 1.08 -4.60
N SER A 47 -19.24 1.66 -5.27
CA SER A 47 -20.41 0.92 -5.75
C SER A 47 -20.15 0.02 -6.96
N ASP A 48 -19.20 0.40 -7.82
CA ASP A 48 -18.96 -0.31 -9.10
C ASP A 48 -17.50 -0.30 -9.58
N GLY A 49 -16.57 0.25 -8.78
CA GLY A 49 -15.15 0.23 -9.11
C GLY A 49 -14.70 1.23 -10.19
N VAL A 50 -15.57 2.12 -10.66
CA VAL A 50 -15.18 3.13 -11.67
C VAL A 50 -14.11 4.07 -11.11
N LYS A 51 -12.98 4.18 -11.81
CA LYS A 51 -11.89 5.10 -11.47
C LYS A 51 -12.17 6.50 -12.02
N THR A 52 -11.92 7.52 -11.22
CA THR A 52 -12.03 8.93 -11.62
C THR A 52 -10.89 9.74 -10.99
N THR A 53 -10.65 10.92 -11.54
CA THR A 53 -9.65 11.87 -11.06
C THR A 53 -10.30 13.23 -10.89
N ASP A 54 -10.15 13.81 -9.71
CA ASP A 54 -10.59 15.18 -9.43
C ASP A 54 -9.39 16.07 -9.05
N ARG A 55 -9.53 17.37 -9.32
CA ARG A 55 -8.55 18.39 -8.95
C ARG A 55 -9.22 19.46 -8.11
N TYR A 56 -8.68 19.67 -6.92
CA TYR A 56 -9.18 20.63 -5.94
C TYR A 56 -8.12 21.70 -5.67
N LYS A 57 -8.53 22.90 -5.25
CA LYS A 57 -7.57 23.79 -4.59
C LYS A 57 -7.12 23.14 -3.28
N THR A 58 -5.87 23.30 -2.87
CA THR A 58 -5.33 22.62 -1.66
C THR A 58 -6.12 22.93 -0.37
N THR A 59 -6.77 24.09 -0.30
CA THR A 59 -7.58 24.56 0.82
C THR A 59 -9.08 24.29 0.66
N GLU A 60 -9.50 23.73 -0.48
CA GLU A 60 -10.89 23.39 -0.75
C GLU A 60 -11.37 22.29 0.20
N GLN A 61 -12.62 22.41 0.65
CA GLN A 61 -13.19 21.47 1.61
C GLN A 61 -13.81 20.28 0.85
N VAL A 62 -13.40 19.08 1.24
CA VAL A 62 -13.89 17.81 0.71
C VAL A 62 -14.60 17.07 1.84
N GLU A 63 -15.76 16.47 1.55
CA GLU A 63 -16.45 15.61 2.50
C GLU A 63 -15.73 14.26 2.60
N ARG A 64 -15.16 13.99 3.77
CA ARG A 64 -14.54 12.71 4.10
C ARG A 64 -15.49 11.89 4.95
N ALA A 65 -15.80 10.67 4.51
CA ALA A 65 -16.54 9.71 5.30
C ALA A 65 -15.65 9.16 6.42
N TYR A 66 -16.27 8.79 7.54
CA TYR A 66 -15.56 8.10 8.61
C TYR A 66 -15.37 6.64 8.22
N VAL A 67 -14.15 6.15 8.37
CA VAL A 67 -13.82 4.72 8.29
C VAL A 67 -13.36 4.27 9.66
N GLU A 68 -13.73 3.05 10.02
CA GLU A 68 -13.25 2.40 11.22
C GLU A 68 -11.99 1.63 10.87
N ASP A 69 -10.87 2.02 11.47
CA ASP A 69 -9.62 1.28 11.35
C ASP A 69 -9.57 0.21 12.45
N ALA A 70 -9.47 -1.05 12.03
CA ALA A 70 -9.40 -2.18 12.96
C ALA A 70 -8.22 -3.09 12.60
N ASN A 71 -7.68 -3.76 13.62
CA ASN A 71 -6.55 -4.68 13.46
C ASN A 71 -7.05 -6.04 12.99
N PHE A 72 -6.35 -6.56 11.98
CA PHE A 72 -6.62 -7.89 11.43
C PHE A 72 -5.32 -8.65 11.21
N SER A 73 -5.40 -9.98 11.27
CA SER A 73 -4.34 -10.88 10.83
C SER A 73 -4.72 -11.50 9.50
N TYR A 74 -3.83 -11.43 8.52
CA TYR A 74 -4.00 -12.12 7.24
C TYR A 74 -3.91 -13.64 7.44
N LEU A 75 -4.86 -14.38 6.88
CA LEU A 75 -4.88 -15.84 6.97
C LEU A 75 -4.36 -16.47 5.67
N TYR A 76 -5.13 -16.36 4.59
CA TYR A 76 -4.83 -17.00 3.32
C TYR A 76 -5.53 -16.30 2.15
N GLN A 77 -5.16 -16.68 0.94
CA GLN A 77 -5.81 -16.27 -0.29
C GLN A 77 -6.45 -17.48 -0.96
N ASP A 78 -7.65 -17.31 -1.49
CA ASP A 78 -8.35 -18.28 -2.33
C ASP A 78 -8.91 -17.62 -3.61
N ALA A 79 -9.88 -18.27 -4.27
CA ALA A 79 -10.48 -17.77 -5.49
C ALA A 79 -11.37 -16.52 -5.27
N ASP A 80 -11.88 -16.33 -4.05
CA ASP A 80 -12.83 -15.27 -3.71
C ASP A 80 -12.09 -14.01 -3.21
N GLY A 81 -10.90 -14.16 -2.63
CA GLY A 81 -10.04 -13.05 -2.27
C GLY A 81 -9.03 -13.38 -1.18
N TYR A 82 -8.72 -12.38 -0.37
CA TYR A 82 -7.80 -12.49 0.76
C TYR A 82 -8.59 -12.51 2.05
N THR A 83 -8.44 -13.57 2.85
CA THR A 83 -9.16 -13.73 4.11
C THR A 83 -8.35 -13.16 5.25
N PHE A 84 -9.02 -12.35 6.08
CA PHE A 84 -8.45 -11.70 7.26
C PHE A 84 -9.31 -12.01 8.48
N MET A 85 -8.69 -12.12 9.65
CA MET A 85 -9.38 -12.33 10.93
C MET A 85 -9.21 -11.12 11.84
N ASN A 86 -10.32 -10.58 12.34
CA ASN A 86 -10.30 -9.47 13.28
C ASN A 86 -9.59 -9.89 14.58
N SER A 87 -8.65 -9.07 15.06
CA SER A 87 -7.85 -9.41 16.23
C SER A 87 -8.63 -9.41 17.54
N ASP A 88 -9.77 -8.69 17.61
CA ASP A 88 -10.58 -8.56 18.82
C ASP A 88 -11.80 -9.49 18.80
N SER A 89 -12.55 -9.52 17.69
CA SER A 89 -13.79 -10.31 17.58
C SER A 89 -13.60 -11.71 17.02
N TYR A 90 -12.44 -11.99 16.41
CA TYR A 90 -12.16 -13.24 15.67
C TYR A 90 -13.07 -13.48 14.45
N ASP A 91 -13.86 -12.49 14.04
CA ASP A 91 -14.65 -12.56 12.81
C ASP A 91 -13.74 -12.51 11.58
N GLN A 92 -14.10 -13.27 10.56
CA GLN A 92 -13.38 -13.30 9.29
C GLN A 92 -14.07 -12.47 8.24
N ILE A 93 -13.28 -11.76 7.43
CA ILE A 93 -13.76 -11.03 6.27
C ILE A 93 -12.90 -11.33 5.05
N ILE A 94 -13.53 -11.33 3.88
CA ILE A 94 -12.86 -11.49 2.59
C ILE A 94 -12.65 -10.10 2.00
N VAL A 95 -11.40 -9.80 1.66
CA VAL A 95 -10.98 -8.54 1.06
C VAL A 95 -10.62 -8.79 -0.40
N PRO A 96 -11.27 -8.09 -1.36
CA PRO A 96 -10.94 -8.22 -2.79
C PRO A 96 -9.51 -7.77 -3.09
N ALA A 97 -8.87 -8.42 -4.07
CA ALA A 97 -7.50 -8.08 -4.51
C ALA A 97 -7.34 -6.59 -4.87
N GLU A 98 -8.38 -5.97 -5.43
CA GLU A 98 -8.39 -4.55 -5.80
C GLU A 98 -8.25 -3.59 -4.61
N VAL A 99 -8.69 -4.01 -3.41
CA VAL A 99 -8.56 -3.20 -2.19
C VAL A 99 -7.13 -3.20 -1.68
N ILE A 100 -6.41 -4.32 -1.89
CA ILE A 100 -5.02 -4.50 -1.44
C ILE A 100 -4.05 -3.93 -2.48
N GLY A 101 -4.35 -4.10 -3.77
CA GLY A 101 -3.53 -3.64 -4.88
C GLY A 101 -2.17 -4.35 -4.95
N ASP A 102 -1.17 -3.62 -5.45
CA ASP A 102 0.18 -4.14 -5.71
C ASP A 102 0.90 -4.62 -4.44
N GLN A 103 0.48 -4.13 -3.27
CA GLN A 103 1.04 -4.53 -1.98
C GLN A 103 0.67 -5.96 -1.58
N SER A 104 -0.28 -6.59 -2.26
CA SER A 104 -0.68 -7.98 -2.02
C SER A 104 0.47 -8.97 -2.09
N VAL A 105 1.50 -8.69 -2.90
CA VAL A 105 2.72 -9.51 -2.99
C VAL A 105 3.46 -9.59 -1.65
N TYR A 106 3.31 -8.59 -0.77
CA TYR A 106 3.99 -8.53 0.52
C TYR A 106 3.24 -9.22 1.66
N LEU A 107 2.00 -9.68 1.45
CA LEU A 107 1.24 -10.37 2.49
C LEU A 107 1.87 -11.73 2.83
N GLN A 108 1.94 -12.02 4.13
CA GLN A 108 2.44 -13.28 4.69
C GLN A 108 1.41 -13.80 5.69
N GLU A 109 1.11 -15.09 5.68
CA GLU A 109 0.19 -15.70 6.64
C GLU A 109 0.57 -15.33 8.08
N GLY A 110 -0.42 -14.93 8.88
CA GLY A 110 -0.25 -14.41 10.24
C GLY A 110 0.19 -12.94 10.31
N MET A 111 0.37 -12.25 9.19
CA MET A 111 0.76 -10.82 9.19
C MET A 111 -0.36 -9.95 9.75
N ASN A 112 -0.02 -9.14 10.75
CA ASN A 112 -0.92 -8.12 11.28
C ASN A 112 -0.95 -6.91 10.36
N CYS A 113 -2.16 -6.43 10.06
CA CYS A 113 -2.43 -5.28 9.22
C CYS A 113 -3.61 -4.50 9.80
N VAL A 114 -3.78 -3.26 9.32
CA VAL A 114 -4.94 -2.45 9.66
C VAL A 114 -5.85 -2.41 8.44
N LEU A 115 -7.11 -2.80 8.62
CA LEU A 115 -8.14 -2.65 7.59
C LEU A 115 -9.00 -1.44 7.91
N SER A 116 -9.22 -0.60 6.91
CA SER A 116 -10.21 0.46 6.95
C SER A 116 -11.55 -0.10 6.53
N ILE A 117 -12.49 -0.15 7.48
CA ILE A 117 -13.82 -0.72 7.34
C ILE A 117 -14.85 0.39 7.16
N PHE A 118 -15.75 0.21 6.20
CA PHE A 118 -16.89 1.06 5.98
C PHE A 118 -18.15 0.22 5.80
N ASN A 119 -19.13 0.36 6.70
CA ASN A 119 -20.36 -0.42 6.72
C ASN A 119 -20.11 -1.95 6.63
N GLY A 120 -19.09 -2.45 7.33
CA GLY A 120 -18.71 -3.86 7.34
C GLY A 120 -17.91 -4.33 6.12
N VAL A 121 -17.60 -3.46 5.18
CA VAL A 121 -16.80 -3.77 3.98
C VAL A 121 -15.41 -3.16 4.11
N ALA A 122 -14.37 -3.95 3.85
CA ALA A 122 -13.01 -3.43 3.77
C ALA A 122 -12.84 -2.58 2.51
N VAL A 123 -12.47 -1.31 2.72
CA VAL A 123 -12.25 -0.34 1.63
C VAL A 123 -10.78 -0.01 1.43
N GLY A 124 -9.94 -0.35 2.40
CA GLY A 124 -8.51 -0.08 2.36
C GLY A 124 -7.77 -0.97 3.34
N ILE A 125 -6.46 -1.07 3.13
CA ILE A 125 -5.54 -1.82 3.99
C ILE A 125 -4.25 -1.01 4.16
N GLN A 126 -3.69 -1.10 5.36
CA GLN A 126 -2.35 -0.66 5.68
C GLN A 126 -1.54 -1.85 6.17
N LEU A 127 -0.55 -2.26 5.36
CA LEU A 127 0.42 -3.28 5.74
C LEU A 127 1.46 -2.69 6.72
N PRO A 128 2.20 -3.54 7.45
CA PRO A 128 3.43 -3.12 8.11
C PRO A 128 4.33 -2.39 7.12
N ALA A 129 4.95 -1.28 7.56
CA ALA A 129 5.83 -0.48 6.69
C ALA A 129 7.01 -1.29 6.13
N ARG A 130 7.40 -2.35 6.83
CA ARG A 130 8.54 -3.19 6.50
C ARG A 130 8.17 -4.66 6.59
N VAL A 131 8.66 -5.43 5.63
CA VAL A 131 8.55 -6.89 5.63
C VAL A 131 9.93 -7.52 5.49
N THR A 132 10.13 -8.64 6.16
CA THR A 132 11.33 -9.44 6.02
C THR A 132 11.09 -10.53 4.98
N LEU A 133 11.92 -10.58 3.96
CA LEU A 133 11.82 -11.53 2.86
C LEU A 133 13.19 -12.14 2.55
N GLU A 134 13.20 -13.44 2.24
CA GLU A 134 14.40 -14.13 1.77
C GLU A 134 14.66 -13.84 0.29
N VAL A 135 15.92 -13.59 -0.07
CA VAL A 135 16.38 -13.56 -1.46
C VAL A 135 16.56 -14.99 -1.97
N VAL A 136 15.78 -15.38 -2.96
CA VAL A 136 15.85 -16.73 -3.56
C VAL A 136 16.77 -16.79 -4.78
N GLU A 137 16.95 -15.67 -5.48
CA GLU A 137 17.77 -15.59 -6.69
C GLU A 137 18.34 -14.17 -6.84
N THR A 138 19.62 -14.05 -7.21
CA THR A 138 20.22 -12.75 -7.58
C THR A 138 21.44 -12.97 -8.46
N GLU A 139 21.79 -11.98 -9.27
CA GLU A 139 22.95 -12.05 -10.16
C GLU A 139 24.28 -12.12 -9.37
N PRO A 140 25.33 -12.76 -9.93
CA PRO A 140 26.66 -12.71 -9.38
C PRO A 140 27.18 -11.26 -9.35
N ALA A 141 27.89 -10.88 -8.30
CA ALA A 141 28.55 -9.57 -8.28
C ALA A 141 29.60 -9.50 -9.40
N MET A 142 29.57 -8.45 -10.24
CA MET A 142 30.63 -8.19 -11.21
C MET A 142 31.93 -7.87 -10.48
N LYS A 143 33.01 -8.60 -10.80
CA LYS A 143 34.36 -8.30 -10.33
C LYS A 143 34.74 -6.86 -10.73
N GLY A 144 35.06 -6.03 -9.74
CA GLY A 144 35.57 -4.67 -9.95
C GLY A 144 34.57 -3.53 -9.75
N GLN A 145 33.29 -3.80 -9.48
CA GLN A 145 32.38 -2.76 -9.01
C GLN A 145 32.67 -2.43 -7.54
N THR A 146 32.85 -1.14 -7.24
CA THR A 146 32.99 -0.67 -5.86
C THR A 146 31.62 -0.73 -5.16
N ALA A 147 31.61 -1.16 -3.90
CA ALA A 147 30.40 -1.44 -3.13
C ALA A 147 29.49 -0.21 -2.89
N SER A 148 29.97 0.99 -3.18
CA SER A 148 29.39 2.24 -2.68
C SER A 148 28.16 2.73 -3.44
N SER A 149 27.84 2.21 -4.63
CA SER A 149 26.69 2.70 -5.41
C SER A 149 26.13 1.77 -6.48
N SER A 150 26.52 0.49 -6.53
CA SER A 150 25.89 -0.44 -7.47
C SER A 150 24.82 -1.28 -6.80
N TYR A 151 23.71 -1.47 -7.50
CA TYR A 151 22.64 -2.38 -7.10
C TYR A 151 22.47 -3.42 -8.20
N LYS A 152 22.06 -4.63 -7.79
CA LYS A 152 21.73 -5.73 -8.68
C LYS A 152 20.29 -6.19 -8.45
N PRO A 153 19.60 -6.71 -9.47
CA PRO A 153 18.27 -7.26 -9.29
C PRO A 153 18.34 -8.55 -8.45
N ALA A 154 17.35 -8.73 -7.59
CA ALA A 154 17.11 -9.93 -6.82
C ALA A 154 15.63 -10.30 -6.84
N LYS A 155 15.34 -11.60 -6.84
CA LYS A 155 14.01 -12.17 -6.67
C LYS A 155 13.86 -12.63 -5.22
N LEU A 156 12.72 -12.30 -4.62
CA LEU A 156 12.38 -12.66 -3.25
C LEU A 156 11.50 -13.91 -3.20
N SER A 157 11.39 -14.50 -2.02
CA SER A 157 10.58 -15.69 -1.71
C SER A 157 9.11 -15.56 -2.13
N ASN A 158 8.55 -14.35 -2.08
CA ASN A 158 7.20 -14.03 -2.55
C ASN A 158 7.13 -13.71 -4.06
N GLY A 159 8.24 -13.83 -4.79
CA GLY A 159 8.35 -13.53 -6.22
C GLY A 159 8.58 -12.06 -6.57
N ALA A 160 8.55 -11.14 -5.60
CA ALA A 160 8.84 -9.72 -5.83
C ALA A 160 10.28 -9.52 -6.32
N ARG A 161 10.48 -8.50 -7.17
CA ARG A 161 11.82 -8.08 -7.62
C ARG A 161 12.24 -6.82 -6.88
N VAL A 162 13.47 -6.83 -6.37
CA VAL A 162 14.03 -5.70 -5.62
C VAL A 162 15.49 -5.48 -6.04
N MET A 163 15.93 -4.23 -5.99
CA MET A 163 17.33 -3.87 -6.19
C MET A 163 18.07 -4.00 -4.86
N VAL A 164 19.08 -4.87 -4.80
CA VAL A 164 19.87 -5.13 -3.58
C VAL A 164 21.35 -4.77 -3.78
N PRO A 165 22.08 -4.45 -2.70
CA PRO A 165 23.52 -4.25 -2.78
C PRO A 165 24.29 -5.49 -3.29
N PRO A 166 25.51 -5.34 -3.82
CA PRO A 166 26.21 -6.43 -4.51
C PRO A 166 26.62 -7.58 -3.60
N HIS A 167 26.78 -7.29 -2.30
CA HIS A 167 27.18 -8.26 -1.27
C HIS A 167 26.03 -9.17 -0.81
N ILE A 168 24.78 -8.89 -1.20
CA ILE A 168 23.63 -9.75 -0.90
C ILE A 168 23.69 -11.01 -1.78
N SER A 169 23.47 -12.16 -1.16
CA SER A 169 23.51 -13.48 -1.82
C SER A 169 22.20 -14.23 -1.59
N PRO A 170 21.85 -15.23 -2.42
CA PRO A 170 20.70 -16.10 -2.16
C PRO A 170 20.75 -16.71 -0.75
N GLY A 171 19.59 -16.90 -0.12
CA GLY A 171 19.44 -17.31 1.28
C GLY A 171 19.57 -16.16 2.30
N THR A 172 19.92 -14.94 1.86
CA THR A 172 19.96 -13.77 2.74
C THR A 172 18.56 -13.22 2.94
N ARG A 173 18.17 -13.00 4.20
CA ARG A 173 16.95 -12.25 4.54
C ARG A 173 17.21 -10.75 4.54
N ILE A 174 16.32 -10.01 3.89
CA ILE A 174 16.39 -8.56 3.76
C ILE A 174 15.08 -7.93 4.25
N ILE A 175 15.17 -6.68 4.68
CA ILE A 175 14.03 -5.84 5.03
C ILE A 175 13.67 -4.98 3.81
N VAL A 176 12.41 -5.02 3.42
CA VAL A 176 11.86 -4.31 2.26
C VAL A 176 10.77 -3.34 2.73
N GLN A 177 10.76 -2.13 2.19
CA GLN A 177 9.70 -1.15 2.40
C GLN A 177 8.48 -1.54 1.55
N THR A 178 7.31 -1.71 2.17
CA THR A 178 6.09 -2.19 1.47
C THR A 178 5.44 -1.15 0.57
N GLU A 179 5.77 0.14 0.78
CA GLU A 179 5.22 1.25 0.01
C GLU A 179 5.74 1.28 -1.44
N ASP A 180 7.05 1.09 -1.62
CA ASP A 180 7.74 1.22 -2.91
C ASP A 180 8.57 -0.02 -3.30
N GLY A 181 8.62 -1.03 -2.44
CA GLY A 181 9.39 -2.25 -2.65
C GLY A 181 10.90 -2.07 -2.53
N SER A 182 11.38 -0.97 -1.95
CA SER A 182 12.80 -0.67 -1.84
C SER A 182 13.50 -1.51 -0.76
N TYR A 183 14.76 -1.85 -1.01
CA TYR A 183 15.64 -2.47 -0.01
C TYR A 183 15.96 -1.46 1.11
N VAL A 184 15.80 -1.87 2.37
CA VAL A 184 16.15 -1.06 3.55
C VAL A 184 17.49 -1.50 4.13
N GLU A 185 17.55 -2.74 4.61
CA GLU A 185 18.76 -3.31 5.20
C GLU A 185 18.71 -4.84 5.14
N ARG A 186 19.84 -5.49 5.46
CA ARG A 186 19.87 -6.92 5.72
C ARG A 186 19.23 -7.18 7.08
N ALA A 187 18.38 -8.21 7.18
CA ALA A 187 17.79 -8.61 8.45
C ALA A 187 18.90 -9.06 9.43
N LYS A 188 18.74 -8.72 10.71
CA LYS A 188 19.75 -8.94 11.76
C LYS A 188 19.62 -10.30 12.47
N ASP A 189 18.83 -11.20 11.89
CA ASP A 189 18.54 -12.52 12.45
C ASP A 189 19.77 -13.43 12.50
#